data_AF-M9YRS9-F1
#
_entry.id   AF-M9YRS9-F1
#
_cell.length_a   1.000
_cell.length_b   1.000
_cell.length_c   1.000
_cell.angle_alpha   90.00
_cell.angle_beta   90.00
_cell.angle_gamma   90.00
#
_symmetry.space_group_name_H-M   'P 1'
#
loop_
_entity.id
_entity.type
_entity.pdbx_description
1 polymer ?
#
loop_
_entity_poly.entity_id
_entity_poly.type
_entity_poly.pdbx_seq_one_letter_code
_entity_poly.pdbx_strand_id
1 'polypeptide(L)'
;MDQKSWRERLYIVVFFSDTVAGRYFDIALLVAILTSLVVVMLDSLQGFARYGDLFHALEWGLTALFASEYLLRILVHPQPSRYIFSFYGTIDLLAVLPAFLALLFPPAQYLLIIRIVRMLRVFRVLKPYLSQANFLLVALRGSRQKIIVFLLSVSTLVIIFGTLLYVIEGPRHGFSSIPASIYWAV
;
A
#
# COMPACT_ATOMS: atom_id res chain seq x y z
N MET A 1 15.34 -40.08 4.79
CA MET A 1 14.98 -38.87 4.01
C MET A 1 13.61 -38.43 4.49
N ASP A 2 13.56 -37.46 5.41
CA ASP A 2 12.29 -36.96 5.93
C ASP A 2 11.43 -36.43 4.78
N GLN A 3 10.28 -37.05 4.57
CA GLN A 3 9.30 -36.55 3.62
C GLN A 3 8.71 -35.26 4.20
N LYS A 4 9.25 -34.10 3.78
CA LYS A 4 8.65 -32.80 4.09
C LYS A 4 7.15 -32.86 3.80
N SER A 5 6.35 -32.59 4.83
CA SER A 5 4.88 -32.58 4.73
C SER A 5 4.44 -31.61 3.64
N TRP A 6 3.33 -31.89 2.95
CA TRP A 6 2.82 -31.05 1.87
C TRP A 6 2.63 -29.58 2.31
N ARG A 7 2.30 -29.35 3.60
CA ARG A 7 2.22 -28.02 4.22
C ARG A 7 3.58 -27.32 4.29
N GLU A 8 4.64 -28.04 4.63
CA GLU A 8 5.99 -27.47 4.71
C GLU A 8 6.52 -27.10 3.33
N ARG A 9 6.21 -27.90 2.30
CA ARG A 9 6.56 -27.57 0.91
C ARG A 9 5.86 -26.30 0.45
N LEU A 10 4.55 -26.18 0.70
CA LEU A 10 3.80 -24.96 0.40
C LEU A 10 4.31 -23.77 1.22
N TYR A 11 4.69 -23.98 2.47
CA TYR A 11 5.24 -22.92 3.32
C TYR A 11 6.53 -22.38 2.73
N ILE A 12 7.41 -23.26 2.26
CA ILE A 12 8.64 -22.86 1.57
C ILE A 12 8.31 -22.07 0.30
N VAL A 13 7.39 -22.54 -0.55
CA VAL A 13 7.06 -21.83 -1.80
C VAL A 13 6.40 -20.47 -1.55
N VAL A 14 5.52 -20.36 -0.56
CA VAL A 14 4.71 -19.16 -0.32
C VAL A 14 5.47 -18.08 0.49
N PHE A 15 6.43 -18.48 1.32
CA PHE A 15 7.18 -17.56 2.19
C PHE A 15 8.66 -17.39 1.82
N PHE A 16 9.27 -18.32 1.06
CA PHE A 16 10.68 -18.26 0.69
C PHE A 16 10.87 -18.18 -0.82
N SER A 17 11.55 -17.13 -1.26
CA SER A 17 11.86 -16.87 -2.66
C SER A 17 13.11 -17.61 -3.17
N ASP A 18 13.79 -18.38 -2.30
CA ASP A 18 15.01 -19.14 -2.64
C ASP A 18 14.74 -20.28 -3.62
N THR A 19 13.48 -20.70 -3.72
CA THR A 19 13.06 -21.74 -4.67
C THR A 19 12.56 -21.12 -5.98
N VAL A 20 12.78 -21.83 -7.10
CA VAL A 20 12.28 -21.41 -8.42
C VAL A 20 10.76 -21.20 -8.39
N ALA A 21 10.03 -22.10 -7.72
CA ALA A 21 8.58 -22.00 -7.55
C ALA A 21 8.18 -20.76 -6.74
N GLY A 22 8.86 -20.47 -5.63
CA GLY A 22 8.61 -19.27 -4.82
C GLY A 22 8.87 -17.97 -5.60
N ARG A 23 9.93 -17.94 -6.40
CA ARG A 23 10.23 -16.78 -7.27
C ARG A 23 9.13 -16.54 -8.30
N TYR A 24 8.63 -17.57 -8.97
CA TYR A 24 7.52 -17.43 -9.92
C TYR A 24 6.23 -16.98 -9.22
N PHE A 25 5.96 -17.50 -8.02
CA PHE A 25 4.83 -17.09 -7.20
C PHE A 25 4.89 -15.60 -6.84
N ASP A 26 6.05 -15.13 -6.36
CA ASP A 26 6.25 -13.72 -6.01
C ASP A 26 6.15 -12.80 -7.23
N ILE A 27 6.71 -13.20 -8.38
CA ILE A 27 6.61 -12.43 -9.63
C ILE A 27 5.15 -12.37 -10.10
N ALA A 28 4.43 -13.49 -10.08
CA ALA A 28 3.02 -13.52 -10.48
C ALA A 28 2.16 -12.62 -9.58
N LEU A 29 2.41 -12.64 -8.27
CA LEU A 29 1.75 -11.74 -7.33
C LEU A 29 2.10 -10.27 -7.58
N LEU A 30 3.37 -9.95 -7.84
CA LEU A 30 3.78 -8.59 -8.17
C LEU A 30 3.08 -8.09 -9.43
N VAL A 31 3.03 -8.90 -10.48
CA VAL A 31 2.31 -8.57 -11.72
C VAL A 31 0.82 -8.38 -11.46
N ALA A 32 0.19 -9.23 -10.63
CA ALA A 32 -1.20 -9.07 -10.25
C ALA A 32 -1.45 -7.77 -9.45
N ILE A 33 -0.54 -7.40 -8.54
CA ILE A 33 -0.61 -6.14 -7.78
C ILE A 33 -0.50 -4.94 -8.73
N LEU A 34 0.50 -4.94 -9.62
CA LEU A 34 0.68 -3.85 -10.59
C LEU A 34 -0.53 -3.74 -11.53
N THR A 35 -1.06 -4.87 -12.01
CA THR A 35 -2.29 -4.91 -12.81
C THR A 35 -3.46 -4.31 -12.03
N SER A 36 -3.60 -4.66 -10.76
CA SER A 36 -4.63 -4.10 -9.88
C SER A 36 -4.51 -2.59 -9.70
N LEU A 37 -3.29 -2.02 -9.69
CA LEU A 37 -3.08 -0.57 -9.62
C LEU A 37 -3.45 0.10 -10.94
N VAL A 38 -3.04 -0.49 -12.07
CA VAL A 38 -3.39 0.02 -13.40
C VAL A 38 -4.90 0.04 -13.62
N VAL A 39 -5.61 -1.04 -13.25
CA VAL A 39 -7.09 -1.09 -13.35
C VAL A 39 -7.73 0.07 -12.59
N VAL A 40 -7.26 0.38 -11.38
CA VAL A 40 -7.77 1.49 -10.58
C VAL A 40 -7.49 2.84 -11.20
N MET A 41 -6.27 3.03 -11.71
CA MET A 41 -5.90 4.27 -12.38
C MET A 41 -6.77 4.49 -13.62
N LEU A 42 -7.01 3.45 -14.41
CA LEU A 42 -7.87 3.53 -15.59
C LEU A 42 -9.34 3.79 -15.22
N ASP A 43 -9.86 3.15 -14.17
CA ASP A 43 -11.23 3.37 -13.68
C ASP A 43 -11.45 4.82 -13.21
N SER A 44 -10.39 5.50 -12.74
CA SER A 44 -10.48 6.92 -12.35
C SER A 44 -10.62 7.90 -13.53
N LEU A 45 -10.32 7.47 -14.76
CA LEU A 45 -10.34 8.33 -15.93
C LEU A 45 -11.74 8.36 -16.56
N GLN A 46 -12.33 9.55 -16.70
CA GLN A 46 -13.66 9.72 -17.30
C GLN A 46 -13.76 9.14 -18.73
N GLY A 47 -12.66 9.14 -19.50
CA GLY A 47 -12.62 8.58 -20.85
C GLY A 47 -12.81 7.06 -20.93
N PHE A 48 -12.65 6.33 -19.83
CA PHE A 48 -12.81 4.88 -19.76
C PHE A 48 -14.09 4.45 -19.03
N ALA A 49 -15.01 5.37 -18.73
CA ALA A 49 -16.26 5.07 -18.01
C ALA A 49 -17.11 3.96 -18.66
N ARG A 50 -17.03 3.79 -20.00
CA ARG A 50 -17.70 2.72 -20.73
C ARG A 50 -17.22 1.29 -20.39
N TYR A 51 -16.06 1.16 -19.75
CA TYR A 51 -15.48 -0.11 -19.30
C TYR A 51 -15.68 -0.36 -17.81
N GLY A 52 -16.54 0.42 -17.13
CA GLY A 52 -16.76 0.31 -15.69
C GLY A 52 -17.09 -1.11 -15.23
N ASP A 53 -17.96 -1.83 -15.96
CA ASP A 53 -18.31 -3.22 -15.62
C ASP A 53 -17.12 -4.18 -15.74
N LEU A 54 -16.25 -3.98 -16.73
CA LEU A 54 -15.03 -4.76 -16.91
C LEU A 54 -14.05 -4.48 -15.76
N PHE A 55 -13.84 -3.21 -15.40
CA PHE A 55 -12.98 -2.86 -14.27
C PHE A 55 -13.53 -3.38 -12.96
N HIS A 56 -14.85 -3.37 -12.77
CA HIS A 56 -15.49 -3.95 -11.60
C HIS A 56 -15.27 -5.47 -11.53
N ALA A 57 -15.45 -6.18 -12.64
CA ALA A 57 -15.20 -7.62 -12.71
C ALA A 57 -13.72 -7.96 -12.45
N LEU A 58 -12.79 -7.20 -13.04
CA LEU A 58 -11.36 -7.35 -12.79
C LEU A 58 -11.00 -7.06 -11.33
N GLU A 59 -11.59 -6.02 -10.73
CA GLU A 59 -11.36 -5.69 -9.33
C GLU A 59 -11.80 -6.83 -8.40
N TRP A 60 -13.00 -7.39 -8.61
CA TRP A 60 -13.48 -8.53 -7.83
C TRP A 60 -12.65 -9.79 -8.07
N GLY A 61 -12.24 -10.06 -9.31
CA GLY A 61 -11.37 -11.19 -9.64
C GLY A 61 -10.00 -11.10 -8.97
N LEU A 62 -9.36 -9.93 -9.05
CA LEU A 62 -8.07 -9.67 -8.39
C LEU A 62 -8.20 -9.70 -6.87
N THR A 63 -9.30 -9.16 -6.33
CA THR A 63 -9.61 -9.24 -4.90
C THR A 63 -9.74 -10.69 -4.45
N ALA A 64 -10.49 -11.51 -5.18
CA ALA A 64 -10.64 -12.94 -4.86
C ALA A 64 -9.30 -13.68 -4.92
N LEU A 65 -8.46 -13.37 -5.91
CA LEU A 65 -7.10 -13.89 -6.00
C LEU A 65 -6.28 -13.52 -4.76
N PHE A 66 -6.29 -12.25 -4.35
CA PHE A 66 -5.58 -11.80 -3.14
C PHE A 66 -6.16 -12.37 -1.84
N ALA A 67 -7.47 -12.56 -1.75
CA ALA A 67 -8.11 -13.20 -0.60
C ALA A 67 -7.71 -14.68 -0.51
N SER A 68 -7.72 -15.40 -1.63
CA SER A 68 -7.29 -16.80 -1.68
C SER A 68 -5.81 -16.95 -1.27
N GLU A 69 -4.96 -16.02 -1.71
CA GLU A 69 -3.55 -16.00 -1.34
C GLU A 69 -3.33 -15.68 0.15
N TYR A 70 -4.07 -14.73 0.70
CA TYR A 70 -4.00 -14.42 2.12
C TYR A 70 -4.46 -15.61 2.98
N LEU A 71 -5.55 -16.27 2.59
CA LEU A 71 -6.02 -17.50 3.24
C LEU A 71 -4.98 -18.62 3.14
N LEU A 72 -4.39 -18.83 1.96
CA LEU A 72 -3.32 -19.81 1.77
C LEU A 72 -2.16 -19.54 2.75
N ARG A 73 -1.73 -18.28 2.89
CA ARG A 73 -0.69 -17.90 3.84
C ARG A 73 -1.06 -18.21 5.28
N ILE A 74 -2.29 -17.91 5.70
CA ILE A 74 -2.77 -18.25 7.05
C ILE A 74 -2.75 -19.76 7.27
N LEU A 75 -3.27 -20.55 6.33
CA LEU A 75 -3.40 -22.00 6.46
C LEU A 75 -2.05 -22.74 6.50
N VAL A 76 -1.06 -22.19 5.81
CA VAL A 76 0.25 -22.80 5.65
C VAL A 76 1.24 -22.30 6.72
N HIS A 77 1.00 -21.14 7.33
CA HIS A 77 1.87 -20.60 8.38
C HIS A 77 1.76 -21.43 9.69
N PRO A 78 2.87 -21.78 10.36
CA PRO A 78 2.86 -22.59 11.59
C PRO A 78 2.07 -21.98 12.75
N GLN A 79 1.99 -20.64 12.80
CA GLN A 79 1.30 -19.87 13.83
C GLN A 79 0.37 -18.83 13.17
N PRO A 80 -0.85 -19.21 12.75
CA PRO A 80 -1.72 -18.37 11.92
C PRO A 80 -2.09 -17.04 12.58
N SER A 81 -2.38 -17.06 13.88
CA SER A 81 -2.70 -15.84 14.65
C SER A 81 -1.55 -14.83 14.63
N ARG A 82 -0.31 -15.29 14.84
CA ARG A 82 0.86 -14.41 14.77
C ARG A 82 1.07 -13.83 13.37
N TYR A 83 0.74 -14.58 12.32
CA TYR A 83 0.81 -14.06 10.96
C TYR A 83 -0.20 -12.93 10.74
N ILE A 84 -1.46 -13.12 11.13
CA ILE A 84 -2.53 -12.12 10.95
C ILE A 84 -2.15 -10.78 11.59
N PHE A 85 -1.62 -10.81 12.82
CA PHE A 85 -1.19 -9.60 13.54
C PHE A 85 0.25 -9.14 13.22
N SER A 86 0.94 -9.81 12.30
CA SER A 86 2.24 -9.35 11.82
C SER A 86 2.09 -8.16 10.88
N PHE A 87 3.17 -7.42 10.65
CA PHE A 87 3.19 -6.33 9.68
C PHE A 87 2.81 -6.81 8.27
N TYR A 88 3.35 -7.95 7.84
CA TYR A 88 3.06 -8.54 6.53
C TYR A 88 1.63 -9.05 6.41
N GLY A 89 1.09 -9.66 7.47
CA GLY A 89 -0.30 -10.09 7.52
C GLY A 89 -1.28 -8.93 7.55
N THR A 90 -0.92 -7.83 8.22
CA THR A 90 -1.70 -6.58 8.21
C THR A 90 -1.76 -5.99 6.80
N ILE A 91 -0.65 -5.92 6.05
CA ILE A 91 -0.64 -5.43 4.67
C ILE A 91 -1.52 -6.29 3.76
N ASP A 92 -1.45 -7.63 3.88
CA ASP A 92 -2.31 -8.51 3.10
C ASP A 92 -3.78 -8.37 3.49
N LEU A 93 -4.08 -8.24 4.79
CA LEU A 93 -5.43 -8.02 5.29
C LEU A 93 -6.03 -6.72 4.76
N LEU A 94 -5.28 -5.61 4.84
CA LEU A 94 -5.71 -4.30 4.34
C LEU A 94 -6.01 -4.31 2.83
N ALA A 95 -5.43 -5.22 2.07
CA ALA A 95 -5.69 -5.33 0.64
C ALA A 95 -7.03 -6.01 0.31
N VAL A 96 -7.51 -6.90 1.17
CA VAL A 96 -8.78 -7.64 0.98
C VAL A 96 -9.92 -7.04 1.80
N LEU A 97 -9.58 -6.31 2.86
CA LEU A 97 -10.51 -5.65 3.78
C LEU A 97 -11.56 -4.75 3.06
N PRO A 98 -11.22 -3.92 2.06
CA PRO A 98 -12.22 -3.08 1.39
C PRO A 98 -13.37 -3.88 0.80
N ALA A 99 -13.09 -5.06 0.23
CA ALA A 99 -14.09 -5.91 -0.38
C ALA A 99 -14.99 -6.57 0.67
N PHE A 100 -14.40 -7.03 1.79
CA PHE A 100 -15.19 -7.52 2.92
C PHE A 100 -16.09 -6.41 3.50
N LEU A 101 -15.57 -5.19 3.64
CA LEU A 101 -16.36 -4.04 4.10
C LEU A 101 -17.49 -3.68 3.13
N ALA A 102 -17.27 -3.78 1.82
CA ALA A 102 -18.29 -3.55 0.80
C ALA A 102 -19.46 -4.54 0.89
N LEU A 103 -19.18 -5.80 1.25
CA LEU A 103 -20.21 -6.83 1.44
C LEU A 103 -21.00 -6.63 2.75
N LEU A 104 -20.32 -6.21 3.82
CA LEU A 104 -20.94 -6.04 5.14
C LEU A 104 -21.68 -4.70 5.32
N PHE A 105 -21.24 -3.65 4.63
CA PHE A 105 -21.80 -2.30 4.73
C PHE A 105 -22.18 -1.73 3.35
N PRO A 106 -23.32 -2.16 2.78
CA PRO A 106 -23.80 -1.67 1.47
C PRO A 106 -24.18 -0.17 1.34
N PRO A 107 -24.49 0.62 2.39
CA PRO A 107 -24.99 1.99 2.20
C PRO A 107 -24.00 2.88 1.45
N ALA A 108 -24.52 3.69 0.52
CA ALA A 108 -23.74 4.52 -0.42
C ALA A 108 -22.70 5.44 0.23
N GLN A 109 -22.93 5.89 1.47
CA GLN A 109 -22.01 6.73 2.23
C GLN A 109 -20.66 6.04 2.56
N TYR A 110 -20.65 4.72 2.72
CA TYR A 110 -19.43 3.97 3.02
C TYR A 110 -18.63 3.64 1.75
N LEU A 111 -19.24 3.73 0.56
CA LEU A 111 -18.58 3.40 -0.70
C LEU A 111 -17.39 4.31 -1.01
N LEU A 112 -17.43 5.59 -0.60
CA LEU A 112 -16.29 6.50 -0.75
C LEU A 112 -15.10 6.09 0.14
N ILE A 113 -15.37 5.76 1.41
CA ILE A 113 -14.34 5.28 2.33
C ILE A 113 -13.74 3.98 1.80
N ILE A 114 -14.57 3.04 1.34
CA ILE A 114 -14.12 1.79 0.72
C ILE A 114 -13.27 2.05 -0.54
N ARG A 115 -13.61 3.06 -1.36
CA ARG A 115 -12.79 3.50 -2.51
C ARG A 115 -11.42 4.04 -2.10
N ILE A 116 -11.33 4.74 -0.98
CA ILE A 116 -10.04 5.24 -0.48
C ILE A 116 -9.23 4.10 0.14
N VAL A 117 -9.86 3.26 0.97
CA VAL A 117 -9.19 2.14 1.65
C VAL A 117 -8.67 1.11 0.63
N ARG A 118 -9.35 0.88 -0.50
CA ARG A 118 -8.80 -0.01 -1.54
C ARG A 118 -7.53 0.52 -2.20
N MET A 119 -7.21 1.81 -2.11
CA MET A 119 -5.91 2.34 -2.57
C MET A 119 -4.75 1.86 -1.69
N LEU A 120 -5.02 1.48 -0.43
CA LEU A 120 -4.01 0.96 0.48
C LEU A 120 -3.35 -0.33 -0.03
N ARG A 121 -3.97 -1.04 -0.99
CA ARG A 121 -3.32 -2.18 -1.66
C ARG A 121 -2.02 -1.81 -2.36
N VAL A 122 -1.78 -0.52 -2.64
CA VAL A 122 -0.49 -0.02 -3.15
C VAL A 122 0.68 -0.37 -2.21
N PHE A 123 0.44 -0.44 -0.90
CA PHE A 123 1.48 -0.83 0.06
C PHE A 123 1.97 -2.26 -0.14
N ARG A 124 1.21 -3.13 -0.82
CA ARG A 124 1.67 -4.49 -1.16
C ARG A 124 2.91 -4.48 -2.06
N VAL A 125 3.08 -3.46 -2.91
CA VAL A 125 4.28 -3.31 -3.75
C VAL A 125 5.54 -3.18 -2.89
N LEU A 126 5.42 -2.64 -1.68
CA LEU A 126 6.55 -2.51 -0.77
C LEU A 126 6.96 -3.86 -0.15
N LYS A 127 6.09 -4.88 -0.15
CA LYS A 127 6.32 -6.14 0.57
C LYS A 127 7.64 -6.85 0.22
N PRO A 128 8.04 -6.99 -1.06
CA PRO A 128 9.33 -7.60 -1.42
C PRO A 128 10.54 -6.74 -0.98
N TYR A 129 10.40 -5.42 -0.97
CA TYR A 129 11.44 -4.51 -0.47
C TYR A 129 11.50 -4.51 1.07
N LEU A 130 10.38 -4.79 1.73
CA LEU A 130 10.26 -4.83 3.17
C LEU A 130 10.87 -6.09 3.79
N SER A 131 10.96 -7.20 3.06
CA SER A 131 11.76 -8.35 3.51
C SER A 131 13.24 -7.99 3.67
N GLN A 132 13.72 -7.04 2.86
CA GLN A 132 15.03 -6.39 2.97
C GLN A 132 15.00 -5.16 3.89
N ALA A 133 13.83 -4.72 4.36
CA ALA A 133 13.71 -3.49 5.15
C ALA A 133 14.34 -3.59 6.52
N ASN A 134 14.75 -4.75 7.03
CA ASN A 134 15.59 -4.76 8.23
C ASN A 134 16.88 -3.94 8.01
N PHE A 135 17.48 -4.00 6.82
CA PHE A 135 18.62 -3.16 6.48
C PHE A 135 18.23 -1.67 6.43
N LEU A 136 17.12 -1.36 5.75
CA LEU A 136 16.60 0.01 5.64
C LEU A 136 16.23 0.60 7.01
N LEU A 137 15.55 -0.17 7.87
CA LEU A 137 15.12 0.22 9.20
C LEU A 137 16.33 0.42 10.13
N VAL A 138 17.35 -0.43 10.03
CA VAL A 138 18.60 -0.24 10.77
C VAL A 138 19.31 1.03 10.31
N ALA A 139 19.40 1.26 9.00
CA ALA A 139 19.99 2.48 8.43
C ALA A 139 19.21 3.76 8.81
N LEU A 140 17.87 3.70 8.78
CA LEU A 140 16.98 4.79 9.20
C LEU A 140 17.09 5.06 10.70
N ARG A 141 17.17 4.02 11.53
CA ARG A 141 17.38 4.17 12.98
C ARG A 141 18.73 4.81 13.27
N GLY A 142 19.79 4.38 12.60
CA GLY A 142 21.13 4.98 12.71
C GLY A 142 21.17 6.44 12.25
N SER A 143 20.32 6.80 11.29
CA SER A 143 20.23 8.17 10.75
C SER A 143 19.12 9.02 11.37
N ARG A 144 18.39 8.51 12.37
CA ARG A 144 17.18 9.13 12.91
C ARG A 144 17.40 10.58 13.33
N GLN A 145 18.46 10.85 14.08
CA GLN A 145 18.73 12.20 14.56
C GLN A 145 19.03 13.17 13.41
N LYS A 146 19.76 12.72 12.38
CA LYS A 146 20.07 13.52 11.19
C LYS A 146 18.81 13.82 10.38
N ILE A 147 17.93 12.83 10.22
CA ILE A 147 16.65 12.99 9.53
C ILE A 147 15.76 13.98 10.28
N ILE A 148 15.66 13.88 11.61
CA ILE A 148 14.88 14.80 12.43
C ILE A 148 15.40 16.24 12.27
N VAL A 149 16.71 16.44 12.41
CA VAL A 149 17.31 17.78 12.23
C VAL A 149 17.05 18.31 10.82
N PHE A 150 17.23 17.49 9.78
CA PHE A 150 16.94 17.88 8.41
C PHE A 150 15.48 18.29 8.20
N LEU A 151 14.52 17.47 8.65
CA LEU A 151 13.09 17.76 8.52
C LEU A 151 12.68 19.02 9.30
N LEU A 152 13.24 19.23 10.49
CA LEU A 152 12.98 20.45 11.27
C LEU A 152 13.55 21.70 10.58
N SER A 153 14.76 21.61 10.03
CA SER A 153 15.37 22.71 9.29
C SER A 153 14.56 23.07 8.04
N VAL A 154 14.19 22.07 7.22
CA VAL A 154 13.35 22.28 6.02
C VAL A 154 11.98 22.85 6.42
N SER A 155 11.32 22.28 7.43
CA SER A 155 10.02 22.78 7.90
C SER A 155 10.09 24.23 8.37
N THR A 156 11.12 24.58 9.13
CA THR A 156 11.35 25.96 9.60
C THR A 156 11.56 26.90 8.42
N LEU A 157 12.34 26.49 7.43
CA LEU A 157 12.64 27.29 6.25
C LEU A 157 11.39 27.55 5.39
N VAL A 158 10.60 26.51 5.14
CA VAL A 158 9.32 26.61 4.42
C VAL A 158 8.34 27.51 5.17
N ILE A 159 8.26 27.43 6.50
CA ILE A 159 7.42 28.33 7.30
C ILE A 159 7.87 29.79 7.16
N ILE A 160 9.17 30.06 7.25
CA ILE A 160 9.72 31.41 7.09
C ILE A 160 9.42 31.96 5.70
N PHE A 161 9.77 31.22 4.63
CA PHE A 161 9.55 31.68 3.26
C PHE A 161 8.07 31.77 2.88
N GLY A 162 7.24 30.81 3.29
CA GLY A 162 5.80 30.88 3.09
C GLY A 162 5.18 32.10 3.78
N THR A 163 5.64 32.45 4.98
CA THR A 163 5.18 33.66 5.68
C THR A 163 5.68 34.93 5.01
N LEU A 164 6.93 34.96 4.55
CA LEU A 164 7.48 36.11 3.81
C LEU A 164 6.73 36.35 2.49
N LEU A 165 6.46 35.30 1.72
CA LEU A 165 5.65 35.38 0.49
C LEU A 165 4.27 35.95 0.79
N TYR A 166 3.62 35.46 1.84
CA TYR A 166 2.33 36.00 2.27
C TYR A 166 2.40 37.50 2.60
N VAL A 167 3.44 37.96 3.29
CA VAL A 167 3.59 39.37 3.69
C VAL A 167 3.94 40.27 2.50
N ILE A 168 4.78 39.81 1.58
CA ILE A 168 5.26 40.60 0.44
C ILE A 168 4.20 40.68 -0.65
N GLU A 169 3.67 39.54 -1.07
CA GLU A 169 2.77 39.43 -2.23
C GLU A 169 1.30 39.64 -1.83
N GLY A 170 0.94 39.20 -0.62
CA GLY A 170 -0.40 39.35 -0.06
C GLY A 170 -1.51 38.65 -0.86
N PRO A 171 -2.78 38.82 -0.43
CA PRO A 171 -3.92 38.12 -1.03
C PRO A 171 -4.19 38.48 -2.50
N ARG A 172 -3.70 39.62 -3.00
CA ARG A 172 -3.93 40.07 -4.39
C ARG A 172 -3.26 39.18 -5.42
N HIS A 173 -2.19 38.47 -5.04
CA HIS A 173 -1.43 37.59 -5.93
C HIS A 173 -1.64 36.10 -5.61
N GLY A 174 -2.72 35.75 -4.90
CA GLY A 174 -3.07 34.35 -4.60
C GLY A 174 -2.53 33.82 -3.27
N PHE A 175 -1.71 34.59 -2.54
CA PHE A 175 -1.26 34.27 -1.19
C PHE A 175 -2.31 34.68 -0.16
N SER A 176 -3.46 33.99 -0.18
CA SER A 176 -4.63 34.33 0.64
C SER A 176 -4.50 33.97 2.12
N SER A 177 -3.56 33.08 2.46
CA SER A 177 -3.28 32.68 3.85
C SER A 177 -1.85 32.15 3.99
N ILE A 178 -1.32 32.18 5.21
CA ILE A 178 0.01 31.63 5.52
C ILE A 178 0.10 30.14 5.16
N PRO A 179 -0.86 29.25 5.52
CA PRO A 179 -0.80 27.84 5.11
C PRO A 179 -0.79 27.61 3.60
N ALA A 180 -1.55 28.40 2.83
CA ALA A 180 -1.52 28.32 1.36
C ALA A 180 -0.17 28.76 0.78
N SER A 181 0.46 29.75 1.41
CA SER A 181 1.78 30.26 1.01
C SER A 181 2.91 29.28 1.40
N ILE A 182 2.77 28.60 2.53
CA ILE A 182 3.62 27.48 2.95
C ILE A 182 3.53 26.33 1.94
N TYR A 183 2.33 25.97 1.47
CA TYR A 183 2.16 24.94 0.44
C TYR A 183 2.93 25.27 -0.84
N TRP A 184 2.97 26.54 -1.23
CA TRP A 184 3.75 27.00 -2.39
C TRP A 184 5.26 26.96 -2.16
N ALA A 185 5.70 27.12 -0.91
CA ALA A 185 7.11 27.13 -0.54
C ALA A 185 7.73 25.72 -0.38
N VAL A 186 6.91 24.66 -0.37
CA VAL A 186 7.34 23.24 -0.39
C VAL A 186 7.59 22.80 -1.82
#